data_AF-A0A0S7WHR5-F1
#
_entry.id   AF-A0A0S7WHR5-F1
#
_cell.length_a   1.000
_cell.length_b   1.000
_cell.length_c   1.000
_cell.angle_alpha   90.00
_cell.angle_beta   90.00
_cell.angle_gamma   90.00
#
_symmetry.space_group_name_H-M   'P 1'
#
loop_
_entity.id
_entity.type
_entity.pdbx_description
1 polymer ?
#
loop_
_entity_poly.entity_id
_entity_poly.type
_entity_poly.pdbx_seq_one_letter_code
_entity_poly.pdbx_strand_id
1 'polypeptide(L)'
;MNITGIDIRVLEYPLEQPFVSTWQPMPTVSHRVHIAFIHTDEGITGVGAGGVAARWDVARLFLLGQDPFAIEQHVQNMRSFAFFIGRPWALEVALWDIIGKVTGQPIYKLLGGGQQRLKAYASTGELRSPEQRVEDAQRLRDEGFRALKLRFHRANPRDDLRVLEAVRKAVGDS
;
A
#
# COMPACT_ATOMS: atom_id res chain seq x y z
N MET A 1 -19.76 7.82 -20.05
CA MET A 1 -19.06 6.71 -19.39
C MET A 1 -19.83 6.20 -18.18
N ASN A 2 -20.07 4.90 -18.12
CA ASN A 2 -20.66 4.21 -16.97
C ASN A 2 -19.82 2.99 -16.59
N ILE A 3 -19.85 2.64 -15.30
CA ILE A 3 -19.23 1.41 -14.80
C ILE A 3 -20.07 0.19 -15.22
N THR A 4 -19.44 -0.76 -15.91
CA THR A 4 -20.08 -1.97 -16.45
C THR A 4 -19.67 -3.25 -15.73
N GLY A 5 -18.54 -3.24 -15.04
CA GLY A 5 -18.01 -4.42 -14.37
C GLY A 5 -17.08 -4.08 -13.22
N ILE A 6 -17.03 -4.97 -12.23
CA ILE A 6 -16.11 -4.90 -11.09
C ILE A 6 -15.63 -6.31 -10.81
N ASP A 7 -14.32 -6.50 -10.80
CA ASP A 7 -13.66 -7.77 -10.58
C ASP A 7 -12.53 -7.62 -9.56
N ILE A 8 -12.43 -8.55 -8.62
CA ILE A 8 -11.32 -8.61 -7.67
C ILE A 8 -10.49 -9.86 -7.95
N ARG A 9 -9.19 -9.67 -8.20
CA ARG A 9 -8.23 -10.77 -8.29
C ARG A 9 -7.38 -10.81 -7.03
N VAL A 10 -7.16 -12.01 -6.51
CA VAL A 10 -6.24 -12.25 -5.41
C VAL A 10 -4.94 -12.74 -6.00
N LEU A 11 -3.87 -11.96 -5.81
CA LEU A 11 -2.52 -12.38 -6.11
C LEU A 11 -1.84 -12.81 -4.82
N GLU A 12 -1.28 -14.00 -4.83
CA GLU A 12 -0.47 -14.54 -3.73
C GLU A 12 0.93 -14.82 -4.25
N TYR A 13 1.92 -14.21 -3.60
CA TYR A 13 3.32 -14.36 -3.91
C TYR A 13 4.03 -15.05 -2.74
N PRO A 14 4.51 -16.30 -2.90
CA PRO A 14 5.28 -16.98 -1.85
C PRO A 14 6.62 -16.27 -1.65
N LEU A 15 7.02 -16.12 -0.39
CA LEU A 15 8.32 -15.55 -0.04
C LEU A 15 9.39 -16.62 -0.06
N GLU A 16 10.58 -16.27 -0.58
CA GLU A 16 11.75 -17.17 -0.58
C GLU A 16 12.17 -17.56 0.83
N GLN A 17 12.01 -16.64 1.79
CA GLN A 17 12.25 -16.87 3.21
C GLN A 17 11.09 -16.30 4.03
N PRO A 18 10.68 -16.95 5.13
CA PRO A 18 9.67 -16.41 6.02
C PRO A 18 10.08 -15.03 6.56
N PHE A 19 9.17 -14.07 6.51
CA PHE A 19 9.37 -12.73 7.04
C PHE A 19 8.81 -12.63 8.47
N VAL A 20 9.69 -12.42 9.44
CA VAL A 20 9.34 -12.38 10.87
C VAL A 20 9.11 -10.95 11.31
N SER A 21 7.94 -10.42 10.95
CA SER A 21 7.60 -9.02 11.23
C SER A 21 7.40 -8.74 12.73
N THR A 22 7.74 -7.52 13.18
CA THR A 22 7.57 -7.13 14.59
C THR A 22 6.12 -6.92 15.04
N TRP A 23 5.13 -7.06 14.15
CA TRP A 23 3.70 -6.75 14.42
C TRP A 23 2.77 -7.95 14.21
N GLN A 24 3.33 -9.13 13.91
CA GLN A 24 2.56 -10.37 13.81
C GLN A 24 3.27 -11.47 14.61
N PRO A 25 2.50 -12.34 15.28
CA PRO A 25 3.07 -13.43 16.08
C PRO A 25 3.63 -14.56 15.21
N MET A 26 3.17 -14.68 13.96
CA MET A 26 3.56 -15.74 13.04
C MET A 26 4.36 -15.15 11.87
N PRO A 27 5.41 -15.84 11.39
CA PRO A 27 6.12 -15.45 10.18
C PRO A 27 5.16 -15.38 8.98
N THR A 28 5.30 -14.34 8.17
CA THR A 28 4.64 -14.27 6.87
C THR A 28 5.41 -15.14 5.88
N VAL A 29 4.74 -16.07 5.22
CA VAL A 29 5.35 -16.95 4.19
C VAL A 29 4.90 -16.62 2.77
N SER A 30 3.87 -15.78 2.63
CA SER A 30 3.39 -15.27 1.36
C SER A 30 2.84 -13.85 1.51
N HIS A 31 2.99 -13.04 0.47
CA HIS A 31 2.31 -11.75 0.36
C HIS A 31 1.05 -11.91 -0.48
N ARG A 32 -0.08 -11.54 0.10
CA ARG A 32 -1.37 -11.55 -0.57
C ARG A 32 -1.85 -10.13 -0.82
N VAL A 33 -2.18 -9.81 -2.06
CA VAL A 33 -2.75 -8.53 -2.48
C VAL A 33 -4.04 -8.75 -3.24
N HIS A 34 -5.05 -7.91 -2.99
CA HIS A 34 -6.27 -7.87 -3.80
C HIS A 34 -6.13 -6.74 -4.80
N ILE A 35 -6.42 -7.04 -6.06
CA ILE A 35 -6.40 -6.10 -7.16
C ILE A 35 -7.83 -5.93 -7.65
N ALA A 36 -8.35 -4.73 -7.51
CA ALA A 36 -9.64 -4.33 -8.03
C ALA A 36 -9.51 -3.84 -9.47
N PHE A 37 -10.38 -4.34 -10.32
CA PHE A 37 -10.57 -3.89 -11.69
C PHE A 37 -11.98 -3.31 -11.80
N ILE A 38 -12.10 -2.09 -12.32
CA ILE A 38 -13.39 -1.46 -12.62
C ILE A 38 -13.43 -1.19 -14.12
N HIS A 39 -14.43 -1.74 -14.80
CA HIS A 39 -14.60 -1.68 -16.25
C HIS A 39 -15.67 -0.64 -16.61
N THR A 40 -15.48 0.05 -17.74
CA THR A 40 -16.46 1.00 -18.27
C THR A 40 -17.03 0.57 -19.63
N ASP A 41 -18.15 1.17 -20.02
CA ASP A 41 -18.79 1.00 -21.33
C ASP A 41 -17.96 1.53 -22.50
N GLU A 42 -16.99 2.40 -22.23
CA GLU A 42 -16.04 2.94 -23.21
C GLU A 42 -14.75 2.09 -23.30
N GLY A 43 -14.72 0.92 -22.66
CA GLY A 43 -13.59 -0.02 -22.72
C GLY A 43 -12.40 0.35 -21.84
N ILE A 44 -12.53 1.36 -20.98
CA ILE A 44 -11.47 1.77 -20.06
C ILE A 44 -11.58 0.94 -18.78
N THR A 45 -10.44 0.45 -18.30
CA THR A 45 -10.35 -0.30 -17.05
C THR A 45 -9.47 0.43 -16.05
N GLY A 46 -10.03 0.74 -14.89
CA GLY A 46 -9.32 1.22 -13.71
C GLY A 46 -8.75 0.08 -12.89
N VAL A 47 -7.58 0.29 -12.31
CA VAL A 47 -6.89 -0.69 -11.48
C VAL A 47 -6.51 -0.06 -10.14
N GLY A 48 -6.84 -0.75 -9.06
CA GLY A 48 -6.44 -0.37 -7.71
C GLY A 48 -6.03 -1.57 -6.89
N ALA A 49 -4.93 -1.44 -6.13
CA ALA A 49 -4.43 -2.50 -5.26
C ALA A 49 -4.66 -2.13 -3.79
N GLY A 50 -5.12 -3.08 -2.99
CA GLY A 50 -5.36 -2.87 -1.57
C GLY A 50 -5.96 -4.07 -0.89
N GLY A 51 -6.29 -3.94 0.39
CA GLY A 51 -6.93 -5.01 1.15
C GLY A 51 -8.44 -5.04 0.92
N VAL A 52 -8.93 -5.43 -0.25
CA VAL A 52 -10.37 -5.66 -0.43
C VAL A 52 -10.73 -6.99 0.24
N ALA A 53 -11.51 -6.95 1.32
CA ALA A 53 -11.90 -8.17 2.03
C ALA A 53 -13.11 -8.84 1.35
N ALA A 54 -13.66 -9.84 2.05
CA ALA A 54 -14.83 -10.63 1.66
C ALA A 54 -16.02 -9.77 1.20
N ARG A 55 -16.96 -10.40 0.48
CA ARG A 55 -18.20 -9.77 0.00
C ARG A 55 -18.01 -8.58 -0.95
N TRP A 56 -16.95 -8.60 -1.76
CA TRP A 56 -16.69 -7.57 -2.76
C TRP A 56 -17.83 -7.40 -3.78
N ASP A 57 -18.67 -8.42 -3.96
CA ASP A 57 -19.88 -8.40 -4.79
C ASP A 57 -20.84 -7.26 -4.40
N VAL A 58 -20.86 -6.84 -3.13
CA VAL A 58 -21.68 -5.72 -2.65
C VAL A 58 -21.34 -4.43 -3.37
N ALA A 59 -20.08 -4.22 -3.77
CA ALA A 59 -19.69 -3.04 -4.54
C ALA A 59 -20.50 -2.90 -5.85
N ARG A 60 -20.88 -4.01 -6.48
CA ARG A 60 -21.67 -3.99 -7.71
C ARG A 60 -23.06 -3.37 -7.53
N LEU A 61 -23.67 -3.53 -6.35
CA LEU A 61 -24.98 -2.97 -6.04
C LEU A 61 -24.99 -1.43 -6.01
N PHE A 62 -23.84 -0.83 -5.70
CA PHE A 62 -23.72 0.62 -5.52
C PHE A 62 -23.01 1.32 -6.68
N LEU A 63 -22.10 0.62 -7.39
CA LEU A 63 -21.25 1.23 -8.40
C LEU A 63 -21.63 0.89 -9.85
N LEU A 64 -22.31 -0.23 -10.13
CA LEU A 64 -22.69 -0.54 -11.51
C LEU A 64 -23.67 0.49 -12.08
N GLY A 65 -23.46 0.86 -13.35
CA GLY A 65 -24.27 1.86 -14.05
C GLY A 65 -24.00 3.30 -13.63
N GLN A 66 -23.13 3.54 -12.64
CA GLN A 66 -22.78 4.88 -12.19
C GLN A 66 -21.62 5.48 -13.01
N ASP A 67 -21.55 6.80 -13.06
CA ASP A 67 -20.44 7.54 -13.66
C ASP A 67 -19.17 7.40 -12.79
N PRO A 68 -18.03 6.92 -13.33
CA PRO A 68 -16.78 6.82 -12.55
C PRO A 68 -16.23 8.19 -12.09
N PHE A 69 -16.63 9.31 -12.69
CA PHE A 69 -16.22 10.66 -12.28
C PHE A 69 -16.91 11.15 -11.01
N ALA A 70 -17.98 10.48 -10.56
CA ALA A 70 -18.73 10.85 -9.35
C ALA A 70 -18.01 10.41 -8.06
N ILE A 71 -16.73 10.75 -7.89
CA ILE A 71 -15.84 10.28 -6.81
C ILE A 71 -16.45 10.47 -5.43
N GLU A 72 -16.99 11.65 -5.11
CA GLU A 72 -17.60 11.91 -3.80
C GLU A 72 -18.76 10.97 -3.51
N GLN A 73 -19.63 10.72 -4.49
CA GLN A 73 -20.73 9.76 -4.35
C GLN A 73 -20.21 8.34 -4.13
N HIS A 74 -19.18 7.94 -4.87
CA HIS A 74 -18.54 6.64 -4.71
C HIS A 74 -17.90 6.47 -3.33
N VAL A 75 -17.25 7.50 -2.80
CA VAL A 75 -16.69 7.49 -1.44
C VAL A 75 -17.80 7.35 -0.39
N GLN A 76 -18.94 8.02 -0.55
CA GLN A 76 -20.09 7.84 0.35
C GLN A 76 -20.68 6.43 0.27
N ASN A 77 -20.81 5.89 -0.94
CA ASN A 77 -21.23 4.50 -1.15
C ASN A 77 -20.26 3.54 -0.46
N MET A 78 -18.95 3.72 -0.68
CA MET A 78 -17.89 2.91 -0.05
C MET A 78 -17.94 2.94 1.46
N ARG A 79 -18.19 4.10 2.06
CA ARG A 79 -18.38 4.21 3.53
C ARG A 79 -19.57 3.38 4.00
N SER A 80 -20.67 3.38 3.24
CA SER A 80 -21.88 2.60 3.57
C SER A 80 -21.63 1.09 3.55
N PHE A 81 -20.90 0.59 2.55
CA PHE A 81 -20.59 -0.85 2.44
C PHE A 81 -19.24 -1.27 3.03
N ALA A 82 -18.46 -0.34 3.60
CA ALA A 82 -17.17 -0.63 4.23
C ALA A 82 -17.30 -1.67 5.36
N PHE A 83 -18.46 -1.70 6.04
CA PHE A 83 -18.75 -2.74 7.04
C PHE A 83 -18.69 -4.16 6.45
N PHE A 84 -19.14 -4.36 5.21
CA PHE A 84 -19.16 -5.67 4.55
C PHE A 84 -17.80 -6.02 3.92
N ILE A 85 -17.13 -5.02 3.31
CA ILE A 85 -15.91 -5.21 2.49
C ILE A 85 -14.62 -4.96 3.29
N GLY A 86 -14.71 -4.41 4.49
CA GLY A 86 -13.58 -4.05 5.33
C GLY A 86 -12.86 -2.79 4.84
N ARG A 87 -12.05 -2.89 3.78
CA ARG A 87 -11.25 -1.76 3.24
C ARG A 87 -11.50 -1.59 1.74
N PRO A 88 -12.57 -0.87 1.35
CA PRO A 88 -12.99 -0.75 -0.06
C PRO A 88 -12.12 0.20 -0.89
N TRP A 89 -11.12 0.86 -0.30
CA TRP A 89 -10.35 1.96 -0.90
C TRP A 89 -9.57 1.60 -2.18
N ALA A 90 -9.33 0.32 -2.45
CA ALA A 90 -8.79 -0.10 -3.75
C ALA A 90 -9.74 0.22 -4.92
N LEU A 91 -11.05 0.26 -4.66
CA LEU A 91 -12.05 0.68 -5.65
C LEU A 91 -11.89 2.16 -5.98
N GLU A 92 -11.66 3.02 -4.98
CA GLU A 92 -11.45 4.45 -5.20
C GLU A 92 -10.19 4.70 -6.03
N VAL A 93 -9.09 3.98 -5.73
CA VAL A 93 -7.87 4.04 -6.54
C VAL A 93 -8.14 3.66 -7.99
N ALA A 94 -8.94 2.60 -8.22
CA ALA A 94 -9.32 2.20 -9.57
C ALA A 94 -10.16 3.26 -10.30
N LEU A 95 -11.06 3.96 -9.60
CA LEU A 95 -11.82 5.08 -10.17
C LEU A 95 -10.89 6.24 -10.57
N TRP A 96 -9.94 6.60 -9.71
CA TRP A 96 -8.94 7.62 -10.04
C TRP A 96 -8.04 7.22 -11.21
N ASP A 97 -7.71 5.94 -11.35
CA ASP A 97 -6.99 5.41 -12.51
C ASP A 97 -7.81 5.53 -13.81
N ILE A 98 -9.13 5.30 -13.77
CA ILE A 98 -10.03 5.61 -14.90
C ILE A 98 -9.94 7.08 -15.25
N ILE A 99 -10.14 7.98 -14.28
CA ILE A 99 -10.12 9.43 -14.52
C ILE A 99 -8.77 9.87 -15.11
N GLY A 100 -7.66 9.35 -14.59
CA GLY A 100 -6.32 9.61 -15.13
C GLY A 100 -6.19 9.19 -16.60
N LYS A 101 -6.67 7.99 -16.94
CA LYS A 101 -6.67 7.46 -18.31
C LYS A 101 -7.55 8.28 -19.26
N VAL A 102 -8.76 8.63 -18.83
CA VAL A 102 -9.71 9.43 -19.63
C VAL A 102 -9.16 10.83 -19.91
N THR A 103 -8.56 11.46 -18.90
CA THR A 103 -8.03 12.81 -19.02
C THR A 103 -6.64 12.86 -19.65
N GLY A 104 -5.98 11.71 -19.83
CA GLY A 104 -4.59 11.63 -20.27
C GLY A 104 -3.61 12.25 -19.28
N GLN A 105 -3.97 12.34 -17.98
CA GLN A 105 -3.16 12.98 -16.95
C GLN A 105 -2.75 11.99 -15.86
N PRO A 106 -1.53 12.12 -15.31
CA PRO A 106 -1.18 11.40 -14.11
C PRO A 106 -2.00 11.90 -12.91
N ILE A 107 -2.47 10.99 -12.06
CA ILE A 107 -3.40 11.27 -10.95
C ILE A 107 -2.90 12.40 -10.02
N TYR A 108 -1.60 12.45 -9.71
CA TYR A 108 -1.06 13.49 -8.82
C TYR A 108 -1.28 14.93 -9.36
N LYS A 109 -1.37 15.12 -10.69
CA LYS A 109 -1.69 16.43 -11.28
C LYS A 109 -3.17 16.76 -11.12
N LEU A 110 -4.04 15.76 -11.24
CA LEU A 110 -5.47 15.92 -11.03
C LEU A 110 -5.79 16.29 -9.57
N LEU A 111 -5.01 15.78 -8.62
CA LEU A 111 -5.15 16.07 -7.18
C LEU A 111 -4.48 17.39 -6.73
N GLY A 112 -4.22 18.30 -7.66
CA GLY A 112 -3.70 19.65 -7.39
C GLY A 112 -2.27 19.89 -7.84
N GLY A 113 -1.52 18.83 -8.16
CA GLY A 113 -0.14 18.96 -8.62
C GLY A 113 0.83 19.33 -7.50
N GLY A 114 2.01 18.74 -7.54
CA GLY A 114 3.05 18.97 -6.55
C GLY A 114 4.39 18.48 -7.08
N GLN A 115 5.17 17.83 -6.23
CA GLN A 115 6.45 17.27 -6.63
C GLN A 115 6.24 16.03 -7.51
N GLN A 116 6.92 15.97 -8.66
CA GLN A 116 6.90 14.80 -9.55
C GLN A 116 7.70 13.61 -8.97
N ARG A 117 8.54 13.87 -7.97
CA ARG A 117 9.38 12.88 -7.31
C ARG A 117 9.41 13.17 -5.82
N LEU A 118 9.42 12.11 -5.01
CA LEU A 118 9.50 12.18 -3.55
C LEU A 118 10.66 11.32 -3.06
N LYS A 119 11.28 11.72 -1.96
CA LYS A 119 12.30 10.90 -1.29
C LYS A 119 11.61 9.72 -0.60
N ALA A 120 12.01 8.50 -0.95
CA ALA A 120 11.59 7.30 -0.26
C ALA A 120 12.47 7.05 0.97
N TYR A 121 11.91 6.39 1.99
CA TYR A 121 12.64 5.86 3.13
C TYR A 121 12.60 4.33 3.09
N ALA A 122 13.66 3.68 3.57
CA ALA A 122 13.69 2.23 3.71
C ALA A 122 12.98 1.83 5.00
N SER A 123 11.98 0.95 4.90
CA SER A 123 11.23 0.44 6.05
C SER A 123 11.76 -0.93 6.45
N THR A 124 12.42 -1.01 7.61
CA THR A 124 12.73 -2.32 8.19
C THR A 124 11.51 -2.88 8.91
N GLY A 125 11.43 -4.21 9.00
CA GLY A 125 10.28 -4.86 9.62
C GLY A 125 10.55 -6.00 10.58
N GLU A 126 11.79 -6.47 10.68
CA GLU A 126 12.19 -7.57 11.58
C GLU A 126 13.07 -7.05 12.70
N LEU A 127 13.09 -7.78 13.82
CA LEU A 127 14.09 -7.60 14.86
C LEU A 127 15.39 -8.27 14.41
N ARG A 128 16.48 -7.50 14.31
CA ARG A 128 17.83 -7.96 13.99
C ARG A 128 18.82 -7.47 15.04
N SER A 129 19.94 -8.17 15.23
CA SER A 129 20.96 -7.73 16.19
C SER A 129 21.49 -6.32 15.83
N PRO A 130 22.12 -5.59 16.78
CA PRO A 130 22.74 -4.30 16.48
C PRO A 130 23.69 -4.36 15.28
N GLU A 131 24.52 -5.39 15.19
CA GLU A 131 25.52 -5.59 14.13
C GLU A 131 24.82 -5.81 12.77
N GLN A 132 23.86 -6.73 12.73
CA GLN A 132 23.07 -7.02 11.53
C GLN A 132 22.30 -5.78 11.04
N ARG A 133 21.79 -4.96 11.96
CA ARG A 133 21.04 -3.75 11.59
C ARG A 133 21.95 -2.61 11.17
N VAL A 134 23.17 -2.53 11.69
CA VAL A 134 24.20 -1.63 11.17
C VAL A 134 24.55 -1.98 9.72
N GLU A 135 24.76 -3.26 9.43
CA GLU A 135 25.00 -3.75 8.06
C GLU A 135 23.85 -3.39 7.12
N ASP A 136 22.59 -3.67 7.53
CA ASP A 136 21.40 -3.27 6.77
C ASP A 136 21.38 -1.76 6.49
N ALA A 137 21.65 -0.94 7.50
CA ALA A 137 21.59 0.51 7.40
C ALA A 137 22.65 1.07 6.46
N GLN A 138 23.88 0.53 6.51
CA GLN A 138 24.96 0.89 5.60
C GLN A 138 24.62 0.49 4.17
N ARG A 139 24.19 -0.76 3.95
CA ARG A 139 23.76 -1.24 2.63
C ARG A 139 22.64 -0.38 2.05
N LEU A 140 21.58 -0.09 2.81
CA LEU A 140 20.46 0.73 2.34
C LEU A 140 20.88 2.17 2.05
N ARG A 141 21.83 2.73 2.80
CA ARG A 141 22.42 4.03 2.50
C ARG A 141 23.18 3.99 1.17
N ASP A 142 23.95 2.94 0.94
CA ASP A 142 24.75 2.77 -0.28
C ASP A 142 23.85 2.52 -1.51
N GLU A 143 22.67 1.93 -1.32
CA GLU A 143 21.58 1.86 -2.31
C GLU A 143 20.90 3.22 -2.58
N GLY A 144 21.21 4.26 -1.79
CA GLY A 144 20.76 5.63 -2.00
C GLY A 144 19.62 6.10 -1.09
N PHE A 145 19.14 5.28 -0.16
CA PHE A 145 18.13 5.70 0.80
C PHE A 145 18.70 6.74 1.77
N ARG A 146 17.93 7.82 1.99
CA ARG A 146 18.30 8.93 2.87
C ARG A 146 17.61 8.90 4.24
N ALA A 147 16.70 7.96 4.42
CA ALA A 147 15.97 7.77 5.66
C ALA A 147 15.70 6.28 5.88
N LEU A 148 15.80 5.85 7.12
CA LEU A 148 15.56 4.48 7.56
C LEU A 148 14.54 4.48 8.69
N LYS A 149 13.49 3.67 8.57
CA LYS A 149 12.56 3.42 9.67
C LYS A 149 12.96 2.15 10.39
N LEU A 150 13.31 2.30 11.66
CA LEU A 150 13.55 1.20 12.59
C LEU A 150 12.24 0.79 13.26
N ARG A 151 12.09 -0.51 13.51
CA ARG A 151 10.98 -1.07 14.28
C ARG A 151 11.52 -1.61 15.60
N PHE A 152 10.76 -1.35 16.65
CA PHE A 152 11.04 -1.73 18.02
C PHE A 152 9.88 -2.57 18.55
N HIS A 153 10.21 -3.65 19.27
CA HIS A 153 9.23 -4.50 19.93
C HIS A 153 9.89 -5.55 20.84
N ARG A 154 11.11 -5.28 21.33
CA ARG A 154 11.80 -6.23 22.20
C ARG A 154 11.18 -6.22 23.58
N ALA A 155 11.26 -7.36 24.26
CA ALA A 155 10.75 -7.50 25.63
C ALA A 155 11.38 -6.47 26.59
N ASN A 156 12.67 -6.18 26.41
CA ASN A 156 13.35 -5.09 27.11
C ASN A 156 13.57 -3.91 26.15
N PRO A 157 12.92 -2.75 26.38
CA PRO A 157 13.09 -1.56 25.54
C PRO A 157 14.54 -1.06 25.45
N ARG A 158 15.40 -1.35 26.45
CA ARG A 158 16.82 -1.00 26.41
C ARG A 158 17.55 -1.70 25.27
N ASP A 159 17.10 -2.88 24.86
CA ASP A 159 17.71 -3.62 23.75
C ASP A 159 17.41 -2.93 22.41
N ASP A 160 16.23 -2.34 22.26
CA ASP A 160 15.87 -1.53 21.09
C ASP A 160 16.72 -0.24 21.03
N LEU A 161 16.97 0.40 22.19
CA LEU A 161 17.87 1.56 22.27
C LEU A 161 19.29 1.22 21.84
N ARG A 162 19.83 0.06 22.23
CA ARG A 162 21.17 -0.37 21.77
C ARG A 162 21.25 -0.52 20.25
N VAL A 163 20.19 -1.02 19.61
CA VAL A 163 20.12 -1.08 18.14
C VAL A 163 20.13 0.32 17.54
N LEU A 164 19.32 1.23 18.09
CA LEU A 164 19.28 2.63 17.63
C LEU A 164 20.65 3.32 17.77
N GLU A 165 21.30 3.19 18.92
CA GLU A 165 22.62 3.76 19.20
C GLU A 165 23.68 3.22 18.23
N ALA A 166 23.70 1.90 18.01
CA ALA A 166 24.63 1.27 17.07
C ALA A 166 24.42 1.77 15.64
N VAL A 167 23.17 1.83 15.17
CA VAL A 167 22.83 2.35 13.84
C VAL A 167 23.25 3.81 13.71
N ARG A 168 22.89 4.66 14.67
CA ARG A 168 23.23 6.09 14.62
C ARG A 168 24.74 6.29 14.56
N LYS A 169 25.49 5.59 15.42
CA LYS A 169 26.96 5.62 15.43
C LYS A 169 27.56 5.22 14.08
N ALA A 170 27.00 4.20 13.42
CA ALA A 170 27.52 3.69 12.16
C ALA A 170 27.18 4.57 10.95
N VAL A 171 26.03 5.28 10.97
CA VAL A 171 25.57 6.09 9.84
C VAL A 171 25.90 7.59 9.96
N GLY A 172 26.58 8.03 11.02
CA GLY A 172 27.09 9.42 11.18
C GLY A 172 26.08 10.36 11.84
N ASP A 173 26.14 11.67 11.61
CA ASP A 173 25.12 12.66 12.06
C ASP A 173 24.28 13.24 10.91
N SER A 174 24.52 12.76 9.69
CA SER A 174 23.76 13.08 8.50
C SER A 174 22.33 12.56 8.54
#